data_AF-A0A5P1FAZ9-F1
#
_entry.id   AF-A0A5P1FAZ9-F1
#
_cell.length_a   1.000
_cell.length_b   1.000
_cell.length_c   1.000
_cell.angle_alpha   90.00
_cell.angle_beta   90.00
_cell.angle_gamma   90.00
#
_symmetry.space_group_name_H-M   'P 1'
#
loop_
_entity.id
_entity.type
_entity.pdbx_description
1 polymer ?
#
loop_
_entity_poly.entity_id
_entity_poly.type
_entity_poly.pdbx_seq_one_letter_code
_entity_poly.pdbx_strand_id
1 'polypeptide(L)'
;MDHSETCDPSSSSSSSVNGELRSLCKKAKQLLCSHEYDKADSLMKDANLALLRINSVIQLFRSESLEEDPKAKNLCIQEALFCAYRATQLSPSNLEFSFFYVKLLISYCQRYEEAIEECERSLAVTNPISDTADYLRELNFQEASHVTTEEGWIIYYREELRSFLIIARDALIDRSSMIHHALSAGRYWISVRELWHYLIQIISPRLIACCKKQTTNVALPLPSSIVYVH
;
A
#
# COMPACT_ATOMS: atom_id res chain seq x y z
N MET A 1 -28.60 -34.62 -23.62
CA MET A 1 -27.92 -35.82 -23.13
C MET A 1 -26.54 -35.81 -23.77
N ASP A 2 -25.65 -34.95 -23.30
CA ASP A 2 -24.81 -35.13 -22.09
C ASP A 2 -23.50 -35.83 -22.50
N HIS A 3 -22.28 -35.41 -22.14
CA HIS A 3 -21.76 -34.34 -21.29
C HIS A 3 -20.40 -33.89 -21.86
N SER A 4 -20.09 -32.61 -21.66
CA SER A 4 -18.77 -32.01 -21.85
C SER A 4 -17.81 -32.45 -20.75
N GLU A 5 -16.60 -32.89 -21.11
CA GLU A 5 -15.45 -32.94 -20.19
C GLU A 5 -14.50 -31.81 -20.55
N THR A 6 -14.56 -30.73 -19.78
CA THR A 6 -13.51 -29.71 -19.68
C THR A 6 -12.53 -30.15 -18.60
N CYS A 7 -11.29 -30.46 -19.00
CA CYS A 7 -10.19 -30.67 -18.07
C CYS A 7 -9.71 -29.32 -17.52
N ASP A 8 -9.91 -29.09 -16.22
CA ASP A 8 -9.25 -28.03 -15.45
C ASP A 8 -7.76 -28.37 -15.23
N PRO A 9 -6.81 -27.48 -15.54
CA PRO A 9 -5.41 -27.64 -15.17
C PRO A 9 -5.08 -26.70 -14.00
N SER A 10 -5.45 -27.05 -12.77
CA SER A 10 -5.11 -26.20 -11.60
C SER A 10 -5.08 -26.96 -10.26
N SER A 11 -4.38 -28.09 -10.20
CA SER A 11 -4.29 -28.90 -8.97
C SER A 11 -2.93 -29.53 -8.66
N SER A 12 -1.91 -29.38 -9.51
CA SER A 12 -0.63 -30.07 -9.33
C SER A 12 0.38 -29.36 -8.42
N SER A 13 0.43 -28.02 -8.40
CA SER A 13 1.48 -27.26 -7.70
C SER A 13 1.29 -27.14 -6.18
N SER A 14 0.05 -27.05 -5.70
CA SER A 14 -0.28 -26.96 -4.26
C SER A 14 -0.01 -28.26 -3.49
N SER A 15 0.02 -29.40 -4.19
CA SER A 15 0.27 -30.71 -3.59
C SER A 15 1.74 -30.91 -3.18
N SER A 16 2.67 -30.35 -3.97
CA SER A 16 4.12 -30.48 -3.78
C SER A 16 4.60 -29.71 -2.54
N VAL A 17 4.19 -28.45 -2.40
CA VAL A 17 4.58 -27.56 -1.30
C VAL A 17 4.03 -28.03 0.05
N ASN A 18 2.79 -28.54 0.08
CA ASN A 18 2.22 -29.17 1.27
C ASN A 18 2.96 -30.45 1.68
N GLY A 19 3.56 -31.14 0.70
CA GLY A 19 4.43 -32.30 0.92
C GLY A 19 5.71 -31.94 1.65
N GLU A 20 6.39 -30.88 1.22
CA GLU A 20 7.62 -30.39 1.85
C GLU A 20 7.39 -29.90 3.28
N LEU A 21 6.39 -29.05 3.53
CA LEU A 21 6.10 -28.59 4.89
C LEU A 21 5.75 -29.76 5.82
N ARG A 22 4.94 -30.71 5.34
CA ARG A 22 4.62 -31.93 6.09
C ARG A 22 5.85 -32.77 6.38
N SER A 23 6.82 -32.83 5.46
CA SER A 23 8.09 -33.53 5.66
C SER A 23 8.97 -32.84 6.72
N LEU A 24 9.03 -31.51 6.72
CA LEU A 24 9.77 -30.70 7.70
C LEU A 24 9.19 -30.90 9.10
N CYS A 25 7.87 -30.83 9.26
CA CYS A 25 7.20 -31.09 10.53
C CYS A 25 7.42 -32.53 11.04
N LYS A 26 7.42 -33.54 10.16
CA LYS A 26 7.73 -34.93 10.53
C LYS A 26 9.17 -35.08 11.01
N LYS A 27 10.11 -34.43 10.33
CA LYS A 27 11.55 -34.45 10.68
C LYS A 27 11.81 -33.70 12.01
N ALA A 28 11.14 -32.57 12.23
CA ALA A 28 11.19 -31.85 13.50
C ALA A 28 10.70 -32.72 14.66
N LYS A 29 9.57 -33.42 14.48
CA LYS A 29 9.08 -34.40 15.47
C LYS A 29 10.11 -35.48 15.78
N GLN A 30 10.79 -36.02 14.76
CA GLN A 30 11.83 -37.03 14.95
C GLN A 30 13.01 -36.49 15.77
N LEU A 31 13.47 -35.27 15.47
CA LEU A 31 14.56 -34.61 16.22
C LEU A 31 14.17 -34.35 17.68
N LEU A 32 12.92 -33.93 17.94
CA LEU A 32 12.40 -33.79 19.30
C LEU A 32 12.38 -35.14 20.04
N CYS A 33 11.99 -36.23 19.38
CA CYS A 33 12.02 -37.58 19.95
C CYS A 33 13.45 -38.08 20.20
N SER A 34 14.41 -37.69 19.35
CA SER A 34 15.83 -38.00 19.50
C SER A 34 16.56 -37.09 20.50
N HIS A 35 15.85 -36.16 21.15
CA HIS A 35 16.40 -35.18 22.11
C HIS A 35 17.43 -34.22 21.47
N GLU A 36 17.38 -34.06 20.14
CA GLU A 36 18.20 -33.11 19.37
C GLU A 36 17.48 -31.77 19.24
N TYR A 37 17.21 -31.14 20.39
CA TYR A 37 16.32 -29.98 20.50
C TYR A 37 16.78 -28.77 19.67
N ASP A 38 18.08 -28.47 19.65
CA ASP A 38 18.62 -27.33 18.88
C ASP A 38 18.39 -27.49 17.37
N LYS A 39 18.53 -28.72 16.86
CA LYS A 39 18.27 -29.03 15.45
C LYS A 39 16.78 -28.96 15.14
N ALA A 40 15.93 -29.41 16.06
CA ALA A 40 14.49 -29.30 15.91
C ALA A 40 14.04 -27.83 15.90
N ASP A 41 14.60 -26.99 16.78
CA ASP A 41 14.30 -25.56 16.86
C ASP A 41 14.73 -24.83 15.58
N SER A 42 15.96 -25.08 15.10
CA SER A 42 16.43 -24.53 13.82
C SER A 42 15.50 -24.93 12.67
N LEU A 43 15.16 -26.21 12.55
CA LEU A 43 14.29 -26.70 11.48
C LEU A 43 12.87 -26.10 11.54
N MET A 44 12.34 -25.89 12.74
CA MET A 44 11.02 -25.27 12.93
C MET A 44 11.04 -23.77 12.64
N LYS A 45 12.14 -23.07 12.93
CA LYS A 45 12.35 -21.67 12.52
C LYS A 45 12.35 -21.55 11.01
N ASP A 46 13.08 -22.41 10.32
CA ASP A 46 13.14 -22.43 8.85
C ASP A 46 11.76 -22.73 8.24
N ALA A 47 11.02 -23.69 8.81
CA ALA A 47 9.66 -24.00 8.37
C ALA A 47 8.68 -22.84 8.60
N ASN A 48 8.81 -22.11 9.71
CA ASN A 48 7.98 -20.95 10.02
C ASN A 48 8.28 -19.77 9.06
N LEU A 49 9.55 -19.51 8.79
CA LEU A 49 9.98 -18.51 7.81
C LEU A 49 9.45 -18.82 6.40
N ALA A 50 9.58 -20.07 5.96
CA ALA A 50 9.04 -20.52 4.68
C ALA A 50 7.51 -20.35 4.60
N LEU A 51 6.78 -20.71 5.66
CA LEU A 51 5.33 -20.56 5.73
C LEU A 51 4.89 -19.10 5.64
N LEU A 52 5.51 -18.21 6.42
CA LEU A 52 5.19 -16.78 6.40
C LEU A 52 5.38 -16.18 5.01
N ARG A 53 6.48 -16.54 4.35
CA ARG A 53 6.78 -16.08 2.99
C ARG A 53 5.81 -16.64 1.94
N ILE A 54 5.50 -17.94 2.00
CA ILE A 54 4.54 -18.55 1.06
C ILE A 54 3.16 -17.91 1.25
N ASN A 55 2.73 -17.73 2.50
CA ASN A 55 1.44 -17.10 2.79
C ASN A 55 1.40 -15.67 2.26
N SER A 56 2.49 -14.90 2.38
CA SER A 56 2.54 -13.53 1.87
C SER A 56 2.43 -13.47 0.34
N VAL A 57 3.07 -14.41 -0.37
CA VAL A 57 2.97 -14.53 -1.84
C VAL A 57 1.56 -14.97 -2.27
N ILE A 58 0.97 -15.97 -1.63
CA ILE A 58 -0.39 -16.43 -1.93
C ILE A 58 -1.41 -15.30 -1.78
N GLN A 59 -1.31 -14.55 -0.69
CA GLN A 59 -2.23 -13.45 -0.42
C GLN A 59 -2.07 -12.30 -1.42
N LEU A 60 -0.83 -12.05 -1.88
CA LEU A 60 -0.59 -11.08 -2.94
C LEU A 60 -1.28 -11.49 -4.25
N PHE A 61 -1.03 -12.71 -4.75
CA PHE A 61 -1.69 -13.22 -5.95
C PHE A 61 -3.22 -13.27 -5.82
N ARG A 62 -3.72 -13.63 -4.63
CA ARG A 62 -5.15 -13.59 -4.33
C ARG A 62 -5.72 -12.18 -4.40
N SER A 63 -4.97 -11.16 -3.98
CA SER A 63 -5.39 -9.77 -4.07
C SER A 63 -5.49 -9.27 -5.52
N GLU A 64 -4.66 -9.80 -6.42
CA GLU A 64 -4.65 -9.44 -7.83
C GLU A 64 -5.81 -10.07 -8.61
N SER A 65 -6.23 -11.28 -8.24
CA SER A 65 -7.40 -11.93 -8.83
C SER A 65 -8.76 -11.38 -8.34
N LEU A 66 -8.75 -10.55 -7.29
CA LEU A 66 -9.94 -9.91 -6.72
C LEU A 66 -10.16 -8.51 -7.31
N GLU A 67 -10.40 -8.43 -8.63
CA GLU A 67 -10.62 -7.16 -9.33
C GLU A 67 -11.90 -6.44 -8.87
N GLU A 68 -12.97 -7.19 -8.57
CA GLU A 68 -14.31 -6.63 -8.29
C GLU A 68 -14.59 -6.38 -6.80
N ASP A 69 -13.75 -6.86 -5.88
CA ASP A 69 -13.93 -6.68 -4.43
C ASP A 69 -12.74 -5.95 -3.77
N PRO A 70 -12.81 -4.61 -3.71
CA PRO A 70 -11.78 -3.80 -3.05
C PRO A 70 -11.57 -4.14 -1.57
N LYS A 71 -12.61 -4.61 -0.86
CA LYS A 71 -12.49 -4.94 0.57
C LYS A 71 -11.74 -6.25 0.77
N ALA A 72 -12.11 -7.29 0.02
CA ALA A 72 -11.39 -8.56 0.06
C ALA A 72 -9.94 -8.39 -0.41
N LYS A 73 -9.72 -7.57 -1.45
CA LYS A 73 -8.37 -7.21 -1.91
C LYS A 73 -7.55 -6.54 -0.81
N ASN A 74 -8.12 -5.56 -0.10
CA ASN A 74 -7.42 -4.89 0.99
C ASN A 74 -7.09 -5.86 2.14
N LEU A 75 -8.01 -6.77 2.50
CA LEU A 75 -7.76 -7.77 3.53
C LEU A 75 -6.58 -8.69 3.18
N CYS A 76 -6.55 -9.20 1.94
CA CYS A 76 -5.43 -10.01 1.44
C CYS A 76 -4.10 -9.24 1.49
N ILE A 77 -4.09 -7.96 1.11
CA ILE A 77 -2.89 -7.12 1.19
C ILE A 77 -2.44 -6.94 2.65
N GLN A 78 -3.36 -6.72 3.59
CA GLN A 78 -3.01 -6.59 5.02
C GLN A 78 -2.44 -7.89 5.59
N GLU A 79 -3.00 -9.05 5.22
CA GLU A 79 -2.46 -10.35 5.62
C GLU A 79 -1.08 -10.60 5.03
N ALA A 80 -0.88 -10.28 3.75
CA ALA A 80 0.42 -10.38 3.09
C ALA A 80 1.46 -9.51 3.78
N LEU A 81 1.08 -8.27 4.11
CA LEU A 81 1.93 -7.30 4.78
C LEU A 81 2.32 -7.77 6.18
N PHE A 82 1.37 -8.30 6.96
CA PHE A 82 1.63 -8.84 8.28
C PHE A 82 2.61 -10.02 8.23
N CYS A 83 2.42 -10.95 7.29
CA CYS A 83 3.32 -12.08 7.13
C CYS A 83 4.73 -11.65 6.68
N ALA A 84 4.83 -10.71 5.74
CA ALA A 84 6.11 -10.16 5.29
C ALA A 84 6.85 -9.46 6.44
N TYR A 85 6.16 -8.62 7.22
CA TYR A 85 6.72 -7.99 8.41
C TYR A 85 7.21 -9.01 9.44
N ARG A 86 6.42 -10.06 9.72
CA ARG A 86 6.84 -11.12 10.65
C ARG A 86 8.09 -11.85 10.17
N ALA A 87 8.24 -12.07 8.86
CA ALA A 87 9.43 -12.68 8.30
C ALA A 87 10.68 -11.80 8.51
N THR A 88 10.58 -10.47 8.35
CA THR A 88 11.71 -9.56 8.60
C THR A 88 12.12 -9.51 10.07
N GLN A 89 11.16 -9.65 11.00
CA GLN A 89 11.47 -9.73 12.43
C GLN A 89 12.19 -11.03 12.81
N LEU A 90 11.82 -12.15 12.17
CA LEU A 90 12.40 -13.46 12.47
C LEU A 90 13.74 -13.69 11.79
N SER A 91 13.99 -13.05 10.64
CA SER A 91 15.27 -13.11 9.93
C SER A 91 15.68 -11.71 9.42
N PRO A 92 16.16 -10.83 10.32
CA PRO A 92 16.44 -9.43 10.00
C PRO A 92 17.61 -9.23 9.04
N SER A 93 18.49 -10.23 8.91
CA SER A 93 19.61 -10.23 7.95
C SER A 93 19.21 -10.70 6.56
N ASN A 94 17.99 -11.23 6.38
CA ASN A 94 17.51 -11.70 5.08
C ASN A 94 16.97 -10.53 4.26
N LEU A 95 17.68 -10.20 3.17
CA LEU A 95 17.33 -9.05 2.33
C LEU A 95 16.10 -9.32 1.47
N GLU A 96 15.79 -10.57 1.14
CA GLU A 96 14.59 -10.90 0.38
C GLU A 96 13.32 -10.57 1.15
N PHE A 97 13.27 -10.90 2.45
CA PHE A 97 12.12 -10.57 3.29
C PHE A 97 11.92 -9.07 3.38
N SER A 98 13.02 -8.32 3.53
CA SER A 98 13.01 -6.86 3.57
C SER A 98 12.51 -6.29 2.24
N PHE A 99 13.04 -6.77 1.11
CA PHE A 99 12.61 -6.41 -0.23
C PHE A 99 11.11 -6.64 -0.44
N PHE A 100 10.61 -7.83 -0.09
CA PHE A 100 9.21 -8.18 -0.31
C PHE A 100 8.28 -7.33 0.57
N TYR A 101 8.66 -7.08 1.83
CA TYR A 101 7.92 -6.21 2.73
C TYR A 101 7.85 -4.76 2.20
N VAL A 102 8.99 -4.20 1.80
CA VAL A 102 9.07 -2.86 1.22
C VAL A 102 8.25 -2.73 -0.06
N LYS A 103 8.32 -3.73 -0.95
CA LYS A 103 7.51 -3.77 -2.18
C LYS A 103 6.01 -3.69 -1.86
N LEU A 104 5.53 -4.42 -0.86
CA LEU A 104 4.13 -4.33 -0.41
C LEU A 104 3.79 -2.94 0.16
N LEU A 105 4.68 -2.36 0.98
CA LEU A 105 4.48 -1.03 1.56
C LEU A 105 4.35 0.05 0.48
N ILE A 106 5.20 0.02 -0.54
CA ILE A 106 5.24 1.02 -1.62
C ILE A 106 4.11 0.80 -2.63
N SER A 107 4.02 -0.40 -3.21
CA SER A 107 3.16 -0.66 -4.36
C SER A 107 1.68 -0.80 -4.00
N TYR A 108 1.36 -1.23 -2.78
CA TYR A 108 -0.02 -1.55 -2.40
C TYR A 108 -0.54 -0.70 -1.23
N CYS A 109 0.34 -0.27 -0.32
CA CYS A 109 -0.09 0.47 0.88
C CYS A 109 0.24 1.97 0.85
N GLN A 110 1.16 2.42 -0.01
CA GLN A 110 1.69 3.79 -0.03
C GLN A 110 2.18 4.28 1.36
N ARG A 111 2.75 3.36 2.15
CA ARG A 111 3.31 3.61 3.49
C ARG A 111 4.80 3.91 3.36
N TYR A 112 5.12 5.10 2.84
CA TYR A 112 6.48 5.46 2.42
C TYR A 112 7.44 5.65 3.58
N GLU A 113 6.99 6.23 4.71
CA GLU A 113 7.83 6.45 5.89
C GLU A 113 8.39 5.13 6.43
N GLU A 114 7.52 4.13 6.57
CA GLU A 114 7.90 2.80 7.04
C GLU A 114 8.74 2.03 6.02
N ALA A 115 8.48 2.24 4.71
CA ALA A 115 9.33 1.70 3.66
C ALA A 115 10.76 2.26 3.74
N ILE A 116 10.91 3.54 4.06
CA ILE A 116 12.23 4.19 4.27
C ILE A 116 12.93 3.55 5.46
N GLU A 117 12.27 3.42 6.61
CA GLU A 117 12.84 2.82 7.82
C GLU A 117 13.35 1.40 7.55
N GLU A 118 12.55 0.59 6.86
CA GLU A 118 12.91 -0.79 6.54
C GLU A 118 14.05 -0.88 5.51
N CYS A 119 14.06 -0.02 4.49
CA CYS A 119 15.16 0.09 3.55
C CYS A 119 16.47 0.48 4.25
N GLU A 120 16.44 1.48 5.13
CA GLU A 120 17.63 1.91 5.88
C GLU A 120 18.14 0.80 6.80
N ARG A 121 17.24 0.12 7.52
CA ARG A 121 17.57 -1.02 8.38
C ARG A 121 18.23 -2.15 7.58
N SER A 122 17.63 -2.56 6.47
CA SER A 122 18.10 -3.68 5.66
C SER A 122 19.41 -3.37 4.94
N LEU A 123 19.60 -2.15 4.44
CA LEU A 123 20.85 -1.72 3.80
C LEU A 123 22.03 -1.64 4.78
N ALA A 124 21.76 -1.39 6.07
CA ALA A 124 22.76 -1.37 7.14
C ALA A 124 23.26 -2.76 7.59
N VAL A 125 22.65 -3.85 7.10
CA VAL A 125 23.07 -5.22 7.41
C VAL A 125 24.46 -5.50 6.82
N THR A 126 25.40 -5.89 7.68
CA THR A 126 26.80 -6.18 7.31
C THR A 126 27.00 -7.57 6.72
N ASN A 127 26.24 -8.57 7.21
CA ASN A 127 26.28 -9.95 6.76
C ASN A 127 24.91 -10.36 6.21
N PRO A 128 24.52 -9.87 5.03
CA PRO A 128 23.23 -10.20 4.43
C PRO A 128 23.19 -11.67 4.02
N ILE A 129 22.02 -12.26 4.14
CA ILE A 129 21.74 -13.63 3.66
C ILE A 129 20.64 -13.59 2.61
N SER A 130 20.65 -14.54 1.69
CA SER A 130 19.58 -14.77 0.72
C SER A 130 19.18 -16.24 0.73
N ASP A 131 18.57 -16.67 1.83
CA ASP A 131 18.00 -18.01 1.96
C ASP A 131 16.72 -18.10 1.12
N THR A 132 16.90 -18.42 -0.16
CA THR A 132 15.79 -18.68 -1.06
C THR A 132 15.87 -20.10 -1.58
N ALA A 133 14.81 -20.88 -1.38
CA ALA A 133 14.62 -22.10 -2.15
C ALA A 133 14.36 -21.73 -3.62
N ASP A 134 15.14 -22.32 -4.53
CA ASP A 134 15.19 -21.95 -5.95
C ASP A 134 13.81 -21.88 -6.62
N TYR A 135 12.87 -22.76 -6.22
CA TYR A 135 11.53 -22.85 -6.81
C TYR A 135 10.65 -21.60 -6.62
N LEU A 136 10.90 -20.77 -5.60
CA LEU A 136 10.13 -19.54 -5.37
C LEU A 136 10.65 -18.35 -6.19
N ARG A 137 11.93 -18.37 -6.61
CA ARG A 137 12.46 -17.32 -7.51
C ARG A 137 11.81 -17.40 -8.88
N GLU A 138 11.56 -18.62 -9.32
CA GLU A 138 10.92 -18.94 -10.60
C GLU A 138 9.45 -18.51 -10.68
N LEU A 139 8.73 -18.53 -9.54
CA LEU A 139 7.32 -18.10 -9.47
C LEU A 139 7.15 -16.57 -9.35
N ASN A 140 8.10 -15.88 -8.72
CA ASN A 140 7.98 -14.45 -8.43
C ASN A 140 8.69 -13.53 -9.45
N PHE A 141 9.68 -14.01 -10.22
CA PHE A 141 10.58 -13.13 -10.96
C PHE A 141 10.97 -13.65 -12.35
N GLN A 142 10.10 -13.47 -13.35
CA GLN A 142 10.54 -13.56 -14.75
C GLN A 142 11.69 -12.58 -15.07
N GLU A 143 11.73 -11.42 -14.41
CA GLU A 143 12.74 -10.37 -14.59
C GLU A 143 14.15 -10.74 -14.08
N ALA A 144 14.27 -11.67 -13.12
CA ALA A 144 15.55 -12.03 -12.49
C ALA A 144 16.02 -13.45 -12.83
N SER A 145 15.53 -14.03 -13.93
CA SER A 145 15.93 -15.35 -14.45
C SER A 145 17.44 -15.50 -14.73
N HIS A 146 18.19 -14.38 -14.78
CA HIS A 146 19.63 -14.34 -15.00
C HIS A 146 20.46 -14.42 -13.71
N VAL A 147 19.84 -14.33 -12.52
CA VAL A 147 20.53 -14.35 -11.23
C VAL A 147 20.53 -15.78 -10.67
N THR A 148 21.70 -16.41 -10.68
CA THR A 148 21.84 -17.83 -10.34
C THR A 148 22.61 -18.09 -9.05
N THR A 149 23.33 -17.09 -8.53
CA THR A 149 24.14 -17.21 -7.31
C THR A 149 23.52 -16.46 -6.14
N GLU A 150 23.77 -16.92 -4.92
CA GLU A 150 23.29 -16.27 -3.69
C GLU A 150 23.82 -14.84 -3.58
N GLU A 151 25.11 -14.62 -3.88
CA GLU A 151 25.71 -13.29 -3.90
C GLU A 151 25.05 -12.37 -4.94
N GLY A 152 24.65 -12.94 -6.09
CA GLY A 152 23.92 -12.21 -7.12
C GLY A 152 22.57 -11.72 -6.61
N TRP A 153 21.83 -12.56 -5.86
CA TRP A 153 20.55 -12.18 -5.25
C TRP A 153 20.72 -11.13 -4.16
N ILE A 154 21.75 -11.26 -3.32
CA ILE A 154 22.07 -10.24 -2.31
C ILE A 154 22.33 -8.88 -2.98
N ILE A 155 23.10 -8.85 -4.07
CA ILE A 155 23.37 -7.62 -4.82
C ILE A 155 22.06 -7.07 -5.41
N TYR A 156 21.27 -7.91 -6.08
CA TYR A 156 19.98 -7.52 -6.65
C TYR A 156 19.07 -6.88 -5.60
N TYR A 157 18.83 -7.54 -4.46
CA TYR A 157 17.98 -7.01 -3.40
C TYR A 157 18.52 -5.69 -2.85
N ARG A 158 19.84 -5.55 -2.72
CA ARG A 158 20.46 -4.31 -2.25
C ARG A 158 20.21 -3.15 -3.20
N GLU A 159 20.32 -3.36 -4.52
CA GLU A 159 20.04 -2.31 -5.50
C GLU A 159 18.54 -1.95 -5.53
N GLU A 160 17.66 -2.95 -5.48
CA GLU A 160 16.22 -2.71 -5.43
C GLU A 160 15.80 -1.95 -4.16
N LEU A 161 16.35 -2.31 -3.01
CA LEU A 161 16.09 -1.58 -1.75
C LEU A 161 16.57 -0.12 -1.83
N ARG A 162 17.69 0.15 -2.51
CA ARG A 162 18.12 1.54 -2.76
C ARG A 162 17.16 2.28 -3.68
N SER A 163 16.69 1.62 -4.74
CA SER A 163 15.70 2.18 -5.65
C SER A 163 14.40 2.54 -4.90
N PHE A 164 13.89 1.61 -4.09
CA PHE A 164 12.72 1.85 -3.25
C PHE A 164 12.91 2.97 -2.23
N LEU A 165 14.10 3.08 -1.63
CA LEU A 165 14.43 4.17 -0.72
C LEU A 165 14.32 5.54 -1.39
N ILE A 166 14.79 5.66 -2.65
CA ILE A 166 14.68 6.89 -3.44
C ILE A 166 13.20 7.17 -3.75
N ILE A 167 12.48 6.17 -4.28
CA ILE A 167 11.06 6.29 -4.62
C ILE A 167 10.23 6.77 -3.42
N ALA A 168 10.44 6.16 -2.25
CA ALA A 168 9.68 6.50 -1.05
C ALA A 168 10.00 7.93 -0.55
N ARG A 169 11.26 8.36 -0.63
CA ARG A 169 11.65 9.74 -0.25
C ARG A 169 11.06 10.78 -1.21
N ASP A 170 11.13 10.52 -2.52
CA ASP A 170 10.59 11.42 -3.53
C ASP A 170 9.06 11.56 -3.37
N ALA A 171 8.35 10.45 -3.12
CA ALA A 171 6.90 10.48 -2.87
C ALA A 171 6.51 11.34 -1.66
N LEU A 172 7.33 11.37 -0.60
CA LEU A 172 7.09 12.22 0.57
C LEU A 172 7.39 13.70 0.30
N ILE A 173 8.42 14.00 -0.48
CA ILE A 173 8.73 15.37 -0.91
C ILE A 173 7.59 15.92 -1.76
N ASP A 174 7.11 15.14 -2.74
CA ASP A 174 5.99 15.52 -3.60
C ASP A 174 4.72 15.76 -2.78
N ARG A 175 4.41 14.88 -1.82
CA ARG A 175 3.26 15.06 -0.92
C ARG A 175 3.39 16.35 -0.09
N SER A 176 4.59 16.66 0.40
CA SER A 176 4.86 17.90 1.14
C SER A 176 4.67 19.15 0.27
N SER A 177 5.15 19.11 -0.97
CA SER A 177 4.95 20.18 -1.96
C SER A 177 3.46 20.41 -2.25
N MET A 178 2.69 19.33 -2.47
CA MET A 178 1.24 19.40 -2.67
C MET A 178 0.52 20.02 -1.47
N ILE A 179 0.88 19.64 -0.24
CA ILE A 179 0.31 20.23 0.98
C ILE A 179 0.65 21.72 1.07
N HIS A 180 1.89 22.11 0.78
CA HIS A 180 2.30 23.52 0.77
C HIS A 180 1.49 24.35 -0.25
N HIS A 181 1.29 23.83 -1.46
CA HIS A 181 0.45 24.47 -2.48
C HIS A 181 -1.02 24.56 -2.04
N ALA A 182 -1.58 23.50 -1.46
CA ALA A 182 -2.96 23.49 -0.97
C ALA A 182 -3.17 24.48 0.20
N LEU A 183 -2.22 24.56 1.13
CA LEU A 183 -2.26 25.53 2.23
C LEU A 183 -2.04 26.97 1.76
N SER A 184 -1.22 27.18 0.73
CA SER A 184 -1.04 28.50 0.09
C SER A 184 -2.31 28.96 -0.61
N ALA A 185 -2.94 28.08 -1.39
CA ALA A 185 -4.23 28.33 -2.02
C ALA A 185 -5.31 28.60 -0.97
N GLY A 186 -5.40 27.77 0.09
CA GLY A 186 -6.35 27.97 1.19
C GLY A 186 -6.18 29.32 1.89
N ARG A 187 -4.93 29.75 2.16
CA ARG A 187 -4.63 31.08 2.71
C ARG A 187 -5.03 32.22 1.77
N TYR A 188 -4.87 32.03 0.46
CA TYR A 188 -5.32 32.99 -0.54
C TYR A 188 -6.85 33.14 -0.53
N TRP A 189 -7.60 32.04 -0.47
CA TRP A 189 -9.06 32.06 -0.37
C TRP A 189 -9.57 32.70 0.92
N ILE A 190 -8.90 32.48 2.05
CA ILE A 190 -9.21 33.15 3.32
C ILE A 190 -8.98 34.66 3.19
N SER A 191 -7.87 35.09 2.59
CA SER A 191 -7.57 36.52 2.38
C SER A 191 -8.56 37.19 1.42
N VAL A 192 -8.96 36.51 0.34
CA VAL A 192 -9.99 37.03 -0.59
C VAL A 192 -11.33 37.15 0.11
N ARG A 193 -11.71 36.18 0.96
CA ARG A 193 -12.96 36.24 1.75
C ARG A 193 -12.95 37.36 2.78
N GLU A 194 -11.85 37.56 3.50
CA GLU A 194 -11.65 38.68 4.44
C GLU A 194 -11.76 40.03 3.72
N LEU A 195 -11.10 40.17 2.57
CA LEU A 195 -11.18 41.37 1.72
C LEU A 195 -12.61 41.59 1.19
N TRP A 196 -13.33 40.53 0.85
CA TRP A 196 -14.72 40.62 0.40
C TRP A 196 -15.66 41.06 1.53
N HIS A 197 -15.49 40.54 2.75
CA HIS A 197 -16.21 41.02 3.93
C HIS A 197 -15.89 42.49 4.26
N TYR A 198 -14.63 42.90 4.14
CA TYR A 198 -14.19 44.28 4.33
C TYR A 198 -14.79 45.22 3.27
N LEU A 199 -14.80 44.81 2.00
CA LEU A 199 -15.44 45.55 0.91
C LEU A 199 -16.95 45.70 1.11
N ILE A 200 -17.64 44.67 1.59
CA ILE A 200 -19.06 44.76 1.94
C ILE A 200 -19.29 45.80 3.04
N GLN A 201 -18.46 45.83 4.08
CA GLN A 201 -18.60 46.81 5.16
C GLN A 201 -18.36 48.25 4.70
N ILE A 202 -17.51 48.47 3.70
CA ILE A 202 -17.24 49.81 3.13
C ILE A 202 -18.35 50.25 2.17
N ILE A 203 -18.87 49.32 1.36
CA ILE A 203 -19.82 49.63 0.29
C ILE A 203 -21.25 49.71 0.83
N SER A 204 -21.61 48.92 1.86
CA SER A 204 -22.96 48.83 2.42
C SER A 204 -23.53 50.16 2.97
N PRO A 205 -22.78 50.98 3.74
CA PRO A 205 -23.30 52.27 4.22
C PRO A 205 -23.52 53.29 3.08
N ARG A 206 -22.72 53.23 2.02
CA ARG A 206 -22.79 54.16 0.89
C ARG A 206 -23.93 53.83 -0.08
N LEU A 207 -24.22 52.55 -0.32
CA LEU A 207 -25.37 52.13 -1.12
C LEU A 207 -26.71 52.38 -0.39
N ILE A 208 -26.78 52.15 0.92
CA ILE A 208 -27.99 52.43 1.72
C ILE A 208 -28.30 53.94 1.77
N ALA A 209 -27.27 54.80 1.81
CA ALA A 209 -27.45 56.25 1.77
C ALA A 209 -27.86 56.79 0.39
N CYS A 210 -27.47 56.11 -0.70
CA CYS A 210 -27.84 56.51 -2.06
C CYS A 210 -29.29 56.12 -2.41
N CYS A 211 -29.74 54.92 -2.01
CA CYS A 211 -31.13 54.48 -2.24
C CYS A 211 -32.18 55.28 -1.45
N LYS A 212 -31.83 55.86 -0.29
CA LYS A 212 -32.73 56.76 0.46
C LYS A 212 -32.89 58.15 -0.15
N LYS A 213 -32.02 58.59 -1.07
CA LYS A 213 -32.13 59.89 -1.74
C LYS A 213 -32.93 59.86 -3.05
N GLN A 214 -33.19 58.68 -3.62
CA GLN A 214 -33.91 58.53 -4.89
C GLN A 214 -35.39 58.17 -4.76
N THR A 215 -35.90 57.92 -3.55
CA THR A 215 -37.29 57.50 -3.30
C THR A 215 -38.23 58.62 -2.84
N THR A 216 -37.79 59.88 -2.78
CA THR A 216 -38.64 61.00 -2.29
C THR A 216 -39.24 61.92 -3.35
N ASN A 217 -39.13 61.63 -4.65
CA ASN A 217 -39.69 62.52 -5.69
C ASN A 217 -40.19 61.77 -6.93
N VAL A 218 -41.25 60.96 -6.81
CA VAL A 218 -42.27 60.84 -7.88
C VAL A 218 -43.59 60.41 -7.21
N ALA A 219 -44.47 61.37 -6.95
CA ALA A 219 -45.88 61.09 -6.75
C ALA A 219 -46.54 61.01 -8.13
N LEU A 220 -47.06 59.84 -8.50
CA LEU A 220 -47.99 59.67 -9.63
C LEU A 220 -49.13 58.73 -9.22
N PRO A 221 -50.34 58.95 -9.78
CA PRO A 221 -51.59 58.55 -9.15
C PRO A 221 -51.98 57.10 -9.44
N LEU A 222 -52.75 56.53 -8.52
CA LEU A 222 -53.45 55.25 -8.67
C LEU A 222 -54.44 55.30 -9.86
N PRO A 223 -54.49 54.26 -10.70
CA PRO A 223 -55.69 53.91 -11.43
C PRO A 223 -56.40 52.72 -10.77
N SER A 224 -57.70 52.93 -10.66
CA SER A 224 -58.75 52.05 -10.19
C SER A 224 -58.88 50.77 -11.01
N SER A 225 -59.24 49.69 -10.30
CA SER A 225 -60.15 48.60 -10.70
C SER A 225 -59.93 47.88 -12.04
N ILE A 226 -59.54 46.60 -11.97
CA ILE A 226 -59.97 45.58 -12.95
C ILE A 226 -60.52 44.35 -12.22
N VAL A 227 -61.69 43.96 -12.73
CA VAL A 227 -62.66 42.95 -12.33
C VAL A 227 -62.12 41.53 -12.57
N TYR A 228 -62.34 40.62 -11.62
CA TYR A 228 -62.25 39.17 -11.84
C TYR A 228 -63.57 38.67 -12.43
N VAL A 229 -63.53 38.10 -13.63
CA VAL A 229 -64.62 37.31 -14.21
C VAL A 229 -64.29 35.83 -14.02
N HIS A 230 -65.26 35.11 -13.48
CA HIS A 230 -65.28 33.66 -13.26
C HIS A 230 -65.38 32.87 -14.56
#